data_AF-A0A835Y4Z0-F1
#
_entry.id   AF-A0A835Y4Z0-F1
#
_cell.length_a   1.000
_cell.length_b   1.000
_cell.length_c   1.000
_cell.angle_alpha   90.00
_cell.angle_beta   90.00
_cell.angle_gamma   90.00
#
_symmetry.space_group_name_H-M   'P 1'
#
loop_
_entity.id
_entity.type
_entity.pdbx_description
1 polymer ?
#
loop_
_entity_poly.entity_id
_entity_poly.type
_entity_poly.pdbx_seq_one_letter_code
_entity_poly.pdbx_strand_id
1 'polypeptide(L)'
;MFPKVAKFQSTIVLAGTGAAAVQAVRGEASPQQRGLWLAGAALLLANLPWTLVKLMPVNKVIVDAGAQGKAAPKEQLEAWGPLHNVRTALGTASALVMGYAVWKL
;
A
#
# COMPACT_ATOMS: atom_id res chain seq x y z
N MET A 1 13.18 9.03 1.20
CA MET A 1 12.86 7.70 0.61
C MET A 1 13.78 7.46 -0.57
N PHE A 2 14.52 6.36 -0.59
CA PHE A 2 15.38 6.02 -1.72
C PHE A 2 14.53 5.92 -3.01
N PRO A 3 14.84 6.68 -4.07
CA PRO A 3 14.03 6.72 -5.30
C PRO A 3 13.78 5.33 -5.90
N LYS A 4 14.75 4.42 -5.73
CA LYS A 4 14.67 3.02 -6.15
C LYS A 4 13.55 2.26 -5.44
N VAL A 5 13.38 2.46 -4.13
CA VAL A 5 12.35 1.81 -3.32
C VAL A 5 10.96 2.34 -3.66
N ALA A 6 10.85 3.64 -3.95
CA ALA A 6 9.60 4.26 -4.36
C ALA A 6 9.09 3.65 -5.68
N LYS A 7 9.97 3.56 -6.68
CA LYS A 7 9.67 2.94 -7.98
C LYS A 7 9.23 1.48 -7.82
N PHE A 8 10.00 0.69 -7.05
CA PHE A 8 9.66 -0.71 -6.81
C PHE A 8 8.29 -0.89 -6.15
N GLN A 9 8.00 -0.10 -5.11
CA GLN A 9 6.70 -0.19 -4.41
C GLN A 9 5.54 0.26 -5.28
N SER A 10 5.69 1.33 -6.07
CA SER A 10 4.64 1.73 -7.02
C SER A 10 4.39 0.67 -8.08
N THR A 11 5.44 0.00 -8.59
CA THR A 11 5.29 -1.07 -9.59
C THR A 11 4.48 -2.24 -9.03
N ILE A 12 4.77 -2.69 -7.81
CA ILE A 12 4.01 -3.79 -7.17
C ILE A 12 2.54 -3.40 -6.98
N VAL A 13 2.27 -2.18 -6.49
CA VAL A 13 0.90 -1.71 -6.28
C VAL A 13 0.12 -1.68 -7.59
N LEU A 14 0.70 -1.13 -8.65
CA LEU A 14 0.05 -1.04 -9.95
C LEU A 14 -0.18 -2.42 -10.57
N ALA A 15 0.81 -3.31 -10.51
CA ALA A 15 0.70 -4.68 -11.01
C ALA A 15 -0.39 -5.46 -10.26
N GLY A 16 -0.39 -5.41 -8.92
CA GLY A 16 -1.39 -6.10 -8.10
C GLY A 16 -2.80 -5.54 -8.28
N THR A 17 -2.94 -4.22 -8.37
CA THR A 17 -4.24 -3.56 -8.64
C THR A 17 -4.76 -3.94 -10.02
N GLY A 18 -3.90 -3.93 -11.04
CA GLY A 18 -4.26 -4.34 -12.41
C GLY A 18 -4.67 -5.81 -12.49
N ALA A 19 -3.92 -6.72 -11.84
CA ALA A 19 -4.28 -8.13 -11.80
C ALA A 19 -5.64 -8.35 -11.13
N ALA A 20 -5.92 -7.67 -10.01
CA ALA A 20 -7.22 -7.76 -9.35
C ALA A 20 -8.36 -7.20 -10.21
N ALA A 21 -8.13 -6.08 -10.92
CA ALA A 21 -9.12 -5.55 -11.87
C ALA A 21 -9.41 -6.53 -13.01
N VAL A 22 -8.38 -7.19 -13.56
CA VAL A 22 -8.55 -8.25 -14.57
C VAL A 22 -9.39 -9.40 -14.02
N GLN A 23 -9.10 -9.88 -12.81
CA GLN A 23 -9.88 -10.95 -12.18
C GLN A 23 -11.36 -10.56 -11.97
N ALA A 24 -11.64 -9.29 -11.67
CA ALA A 24 -13.00 -8.80 -11.50
C ALA A 24 -13.83 -8.77 -12.81
N VAL A 25 -13.18 -8.71 -13.98
CA VAL A 25 -13.88 -8.64 -15.27
C VAL A 25 -13.90 -9.97 -16.03
N ARG A 26 -13.20 -11.00 -15.52
CA ARG A 26 -13.28 -12.35 -16.11
C ARG A 26 -14.70 -12.88 -16.04
N GLY A 27 -15.16 -13.46 -17.15
CA GLY A 27 -16.54 -13.96 -17.29
C GLY A 27 -16.95 -15.01 -16.26
N GLU A 28 -15.97 -15.75 -15.74
CA GLU A 28 -16.14 -16.82 -14.75
C GLU A 28 -16.35 -16.33 -13.31
N ALA A 29 -16.10 -15.04 -13.02
CA ALA A 29 -16.19 -14.51 -11.66
C ALA A 29 -17.66 -14.25 -11.25
N SER A 30 -18.07 -14.84 -10.13
CA SER A 30 -19.36 -14.56 -9.47
C SER A 30 -19.44 -13.09 -9.01
N PRO A 31 -20.65 -12.50 -8.86
CA PRO A 31 -20.82 -11.13 -8.41
C PRO A 31 -20.08 -10.81 -7.10
N GLN A 32 -20.07 -11.75 -6.15
CA GLN A 32 -19.35 -11.64 -4.89
C GLN A 32 -17.83 -11.58 -5.11
N GLN A 33 -17.28 -12.46 -5.96
CA GLN A 33 -15.85 -12.44 -6.28
C GLN A 33 -15.44 -11.14 -6.97
N ARG A 34 -16.25 -10.62 -7.89
CA ARG A 34 -15.99 -9.31 -8.53
C ARG A 34 -15.92 -8.20 -7.49
N GLY A 35 -16.87 -8.18 -6.55
CA GLY A 35 -16.87 -7.23 -5.44
C GLY A 35 -15.61 -7.32 -4.58
N LEU A 36 -15.17 -8.54 -4.22
CA LEU A 36 -13.97 -8.76 -3.44
C LEU A 36 -12.70 -8.32 -4.20
N TRP A 37 -12.58 -8.67 -5.48
CA TRP A 37 -11.44 -8.26 -6.30
C TRP A 37 -11.34 -6.73 -6.42
N LEU A 38 -12.46 -6.04 -6.66
CA LEU A 38 -12.51 -4.58 -6.72
C LEU A 38 -12.21 -3.93 -5.36
N ALA A 39 -12.75 -4.48 -4.26
CA ALA A 39 -12.47 -3.98 -2.92
C ALA A 39 -10.99 -4.13 -2.55
N GLY A 40 -10.39 -5.28 -2.82
CA GLY A 40 -8.96 -5.49 -2.65
C GLY A 40 -8.13 -4.52 -3.50
N ALA A 41 -8.49 -4.35 -4.78
CA ALA A 41 -7.81 -3.43 -5.69
C ALA A 41 -7.86 -1.98 -5.18
N ALA A 42 -9.02 -1.54 -4.67
CA ALA A 42 -9.19 -0.22 -4.09
C ALA A 42 -8.32 -0.02 -2.83
N LEU A 43 -8.25 -1.01 -1.94
CA LEU A 43 -7.40 -0.97 -0.74
C LEU A 43 -5.91 -0.88 -1.10
N LEU A 44 -5.47 -1.71 -2.06
CA LEU A 44 -4.09 -1.70 -2.54
C LEU A 44 -3.74 -0.39 -3.23
N LEU A 45 -4.65 0.16 -4.02
CA LEU A 45 -4.46 1.44 -4.70
C LEU A 45 -4.42 2.59 -3.69
N ALA A 46 -5.30 2.59 -2.67
CA ALA A 46 -5.34 3.60 -1.60
C ALA A 46 -4.05 3.67 -0.77
N ASN A 47 -3.30 2.57 -0.72
CA ASN A 47 -1.98 2.53 -0.09
C ASN A 47 -0.99 3.52 -0.73
N LEU A 48 -1.10 3.78 -2.04
CA LEU A 48 -0.23 4.69 -2.77
C LEU A 48 -0.42 6.16 -2.37
N PRO A 49 -1.61 6.79 -2.48
CA PRO A 49 -1.80 8.17 -2.05
C PRO A 49 -1.55 8.34 -0.55
N TRP A 50 -1.89 7.35 0.30
CA TRP A 50 -1.52 7.38 1.71
C TRP A 50 -0.01 7.50 1.91
N THR A 51 0.76 6.66 1.20
CA THR A 51 2.22 6.67 1.28
C THR A 51 2.81 7.99 0.78
N LEU A 52 2.35 8.50 -0.37
CA LEU A 52 2.89 9.71 -0.98
C LEU A 52 2.59 10.97 -0.15
N VAL A 53 1.36 11.09 0.36
CA VAL A 53 0.88 12.32 1.00
C VAL A 53 1.19 12.36 2.49
N LYS A 54 1.06 11.23 3.19
CA LYS A 54 1.19 11.19 4.66
C LYS A 54 2.53 10.66 5.14
N LEU A 55 2.95 9.50 4.63
CA LEU A 55 4.15 8.82 5.16
C LEU A 55 5.46 9.35 4.55
N MET A 56 5.46 9.72 3.27
CA MET A 56 6.68 10.14 2.57
C MET A 56 7.30 11.43 3.11
N PRO A 57 6.56 12.48 3.48
CA PRO A 57 7.14 13.67 4.09
C PRO A 57 7.90 13.34 5.38
N VAL A 58 7.31 12.52 6.26
CA VAL A 58 7.95 12.06 7.51
C VAL A 58 9.20 11.24 7.22
N ASN A 59 9.13 10.30 6.27
CA ASN A 59 10.28 9.49 5.86
C ASN A 59 11.42 10.31 5.26
N LYS A 60 11.15 11.44 4.59
CA LYS A 60 12.20 12.31 4.05
C LYS A 60 12.99 12.93 5.19
N VAL A 61 12.31 13.55 6.16
CA VAL A 61 12.96 14.18 7.32
C VAL A 61 13.84 13.20 8.11
N ILE A 62 13.32 12.00 8.40
CA ILE A 62 14.08 10.96 9.14
C ILE A 62 15.33 10.53 8.36
N VAL A 63 15.18 10.27 7.05
CA VAL A 63 16.30 9.84 6.19
C VAL A 63 17.35 10.95 6.03
N ASP A 64 16.92 12.18 5.87
CA ASP A 64 17.81 13.33 5.69
C ASP A 64 18.61 13.63 6.97
N ALA A 65 17.99 13.47 8.16
CA ALA A 65 18.70 13.54 9.43
C ALA A 65 19.78 12.46 9.55
N GLY A 66 19.43 11.21 9.22
CA GLY A 66 20.38 10.09 9.22
C GLY A 66 21.55 10.29 8.24
N ALA A 67 21.29 10.84 7.05
CA ALA A 67 22.32 11.14 6.05
C ALA A 67 23.30 12.23 6.52
N GLN A 68 22.87 13.11 7.43
CA GLN A 68 23.71 14.14 8.06
C GLN A 68 24.41 13.66 9.34
N GLY A 69 24.25 12.39 9.73
CA GLY A 69 24.77 11.88 11.00
C GLY A 69 24.05 12.47 12.23
N LYS A 70 22.84 12.98 12.06
CA LYS A 70 22.03 13.59 13.12
C LYS A 70 20.91 12.64 13.56
N ALA A 71 20.48 12.79 14.80
CA ALA A 71 19.24 12.17 15.25
C ALA A 71 18.05 12.76 14.48
N ALA A 72 17.11 11.91 14.08
CA ALA A 72 15.84 12.38 13.52
C ALA A 72 15.03 13.14 14.59
N PRO A 73 14.27 14.18 14.23
CA PRO A 73 13.51 14.91 15.21
C PRO A 73 12.37 14.03 15.78
N LYS A 74 12.09 14.24 17.07
CA LYS A 74 11.25 13.36 17.88
C LYS A 74 9.83 13.28 17.32
N GLU A 75 9.30 14.40 16.85
CA GLU A 75 7.94 14.53 16.32
C GLU A 75 7.73 13.62 15.11
N GLN A 76 8.72 13.51 14.22
CA GLN A 76 8.65 12.63 13.05
C GLN A 76 8.76 11.17 13.43
N LEU A 77 9.57 10.83 14.44
CA LEU A 77 9.65 9.46 14.96
C LEU A 77 8.33 9.02 15.59
N GLU A 78 7.70 9.89 16.39
CA GLU A 78 6.40 9.63 17.00
C GLU A 78 5.29 9.53 15.95
N ALA A 79 5.30 10.39 14.93
CA ALA A 79 4.32 10.34 13.84
C ALA A 79 4.51 9.13 12.91
N TRP A 80 5.74 8.62 12.77
CA TRP A 80 6.05 7.54 11.82
C TRP A 80 5.25 6.26 12.11
N GLY A 81 5.19 5.84 13.38
CA GLY A 81 4.55 4.58 13.78
C GLY A 81 3.07 4.50 13.38
N PRO A 82 2.21 5.44 13.81
CA PRO A 82 0.80 5.46 13.42
C PRO A 82 0.59 5.52 11.89
N LEU A 83 1.37 6.33 11.18
CA LEU A 83 1.26 6.44 9.72
C LEU A 83 1.67 5.15 9.01
N HIS A 84 2.70 4.49 9.51
CA HIS A 84 3.14 3.20 9.00
C HIS A 84 2.10 2.11 9.27
N ASN A 85 1.46 2.11 10.45
CA ASN A 85 0.42 1.14 10.80
C ASN A 85 -0.78 1.20 9.84
N VAL A 86 -1.22 2.39 9.44
CA VAL A 86 -2.31 2.53 8.45
C VAL A 86 -1.89 1.92 7.11
N ARG A 87 -0.65 2.16 6.67
CA ARG A 87 -0.11 1.57 5.44
C ARG A 87 -0.11 0.03 5.50
N THR A 88 0.34 -0.52 6.62
CA THR A 88 0.35 -1.97 6.87
C THR A 88 -1.08 -2.52 6.86
N ALA A 89 -2.01 -1.87 7.55
CA ALA A 89 -3.42 -2.27 7.59
C ALA A 89 -4.07 -2.29 6.21
N LEU A 90 -3.84 -1.27 5.37
CA LEU A 90 -4.34 -1.23 3.98
C LEU A 90 -3.81 -2.41 3.15
N GLY A 91 -2.50 -2.66 3.22
CA GLY A 91 -1.86 -3.78 2.51
C GLY A 91 -2.36 -5.14 2.99
N THR A 92 -2.43 -5.35 4.31
CA THR A 92 -2.93 -6.59 4.92
C THR A 92 -4.40 -6.82 4.58
N ALA A 93 -5.26 -5.80 4.71
CA ALA A 93 -6.68 -5.91 4.35
C ALA A 93 -6.86 -6.25 2.87
N SER A 94 -6.10 -5.61 1.98
CA SER A 94 -6.09 -5.98 0.55
C SER A 94 -5.74 -7.45 0.35
N ALA A 95 -4.67 -7.93 0.98
CA ALA A 95 -4.21 -9.31 0.83
C ALA A 95 -5.27 -10.32 1.35
N LEU A 96 -5.91 -10.02 2.49
CA LEU A 96 -6.97 -10.86 3.06
C LEU A 96 -8.20 -10.90 2.16
N VAL A 97 -8.64 -9.75 1.64
CA VAL A 97 -9.82 -9.66 0.77
C VAL A 97 -9.58 -10.42 -0.54
N MET A 98 -8.43 -10.21 -1.19
CA MET A 98 -8.08 -10.92 -2.42
C MET A 98 -7.86 -12.42 -2.17
N GLY A 99 -7.20 -12.78 -1.05
CA GLY A 99 -7.03 -14.18 -0.66
C GLY A 99 -8.36 -14.89 -0.41
N TYR A 100 -9.33 -14.19 0.18
CA TYR A 100 -10.69 -14.70 0.34
C TYR A 100 -11.42 -14.86 -1.00
N ALA A 101 -11.22 -13.94 -1.95
CA ALA A 101 -11.75 -14.07 -3.30
C ALA A 101 -11.21 -15.31 -4.02
N VAL A 102 -9.93 -15.63 -3.82
CA VAL A 102 -9.28 -16.84 -4.35
C VAL A 102 -9.83 -18.10 -3.69
N TRP A 103 -9.99 -18.11 -2.36
CA TRP A 103 -10.53 -19.26 -1.63
C TRP A 103 -11.98 -19.61 -2.02
N LYS A 104 -12.70 -18.65 -2.62
CA LYS A 104 -14.07 -18.82 -3.12
C LYS A 104 -14.15 -19.20 -4.61
N LEU A 105 -13.02 -19.41 -5.30
CA LEU A 105 -12.96 -20.04 -6.63
C LEU A 105 -13.19 -21.56 -6.50
#